data_AF-A0A848UHS0-F1
#
_entry.id   AF-A0A848UHS0-F1
#
_cell.length_a   1.000
_cell.length_b   1.000
_cell.length_c   1.000
_cell.angle_alpha   90.00
_cell.angle_beta   90.00
_cell.angle_gamma   90.00
#
_symmetry.space_group_name_H-M   'P 1'
#
loop_
_entity.id
_entity.type
_entity.pdbx_description
1 polymer ?
#
loop_
_entity_poly.entity_id
_entity_poly.type
_entity_poly.pdbx_seq_one_letter_code
_entity_poly.pdbx_strand_id
1 'polypeptide(L)'
;MEHDEKKLEDFINILMSNDSLEQPSLDFTDNVMSEIEVLSTSKNIIYKPLIPNYVWWLIAASFLGLVTYIIAQKPHTNSSLFDGLNLPEGMLNPFGGFSINLSNSMMYAVVLLAIMVCIQVPLLKQYFDKRMAI
;
A
#
# COMPACT_ATOMS: atom_id res chain seq x y z
N MET A 1 0.92 -56.27 43.13
CA MET A 1 0.77 -54.93 42.54
C MET A 1 1.30 -54.97 41.09
N GLU A 2 2.58 -55.26 40.84
CA GLU A 2 3.13 -55.38 39.46
C GLU A 2 2.40 -56.40 38.53
N HIS A 3 1.87 -57.49 39.07
CA HIS A 3 1.18 -58.52 38.26
C HIS A 3 -0.19 -58.06 37.74
N ASP A 4 -0.85 -57.14 38.45
CA ASP A 4 -2.18 -56.64 38.07
C ASP A 4 -2.06 -55.55 37.00
N GLU A 5 -0.97 -54.75 37.05
CA GLU A 5 -0.64 -53.71 36.08
C GLU A 5 -0.37 -54.30 34.68
N LYS A 6 0.40 -55.39 34.61
CA LYS A 6 0.67 -56.10 33.34
C LYS A 6 -0.59 -56.67 32.70
N LYS A 7 -1.50 -57.23 33.51
CA LYS A 7 -2.78 -57.74 33.01
C LYS A 7 -3.67 -56.63 32.46
N LEU A 8 -3.60 -55.43 33.06
CA LEU A 8 -4.35 -54.27 32.62
C LEU A 8 -3.76 -53.70 31.31
N GLU A 9 -2.44 -53.64 31.17
CA GLU A 9 -1.77 -53.29 29.91
C GLU A 9 -2.11 -54.27 28.78
N ASP A 10 -2.03 -55.58 29.03
CA ASP A 10 -2.40 -56.60 28.03
C ASP A 10 -3.86 -56.47 27.60
N PHE A 11 -4.76 -56.15 28.54
CA PHE A 11 -6.17 -55.94 28.25
C PHE A 11 -6.41 -54.68 27.39
N ILE A 12 -5.72 -53.57 27.69
CA ILE A 12 -5.77 -52.35 26.88
C ILE A 12 -5.22 -52.61 25.47
N ASN A 13 -4.13 -53.37 25.37
CA ASN A 13 -3.50 -53.67 24.10
C ASN A 13 -4.41 -54.54 23.21
N ILE A 14 -5.10 -55.52 23.80
CA ILE A 14 -6.12 -56.34 23.11
C ILE A 14 -7.32 -55.48 22.68
N LEU A 15 -7.77 -54.55 23.51
CA LEU A 15 -8.85 -53.61 23.16
C LEU A 15 -8.45 -52.71 21.97
N MET A 16 -7.28 -52.08 22.03
CA MET A 16 -6.77 -51.24 20.94
C MET A 16 -6.47 -52.03 19.66
N SER A 17 -6.06 -53.30 19.77
CA SER A 17 -5.76 -54.14 18.61
C SER A 17 -7.02 -54.69 17.93
N ASN A 18 -8.12 -54.85 18.67
CA ASN A 18 -9.41 -55.31 18.12
C ASN A 18 -10.24 -54.16 17.54
N ASP A 19 -9.91 -52.92 17.90
CA ASP A 19 -10.48 -51.76 17.23
C ASP A 19 -9.80 -51.65 15.87
N SER A 20 -10.53 -52.00 14.80
CA SER A 20 -10.02 -51.85 13.44
C SER A 20 -9.69 -50.38 13.26
N LEU A 21 -8.40 -50.06 13.18
CA LEU A 21 -7.92 -48.71 12.91
C LEU A 21 -8.74 -48.16 11.74
N GLU A 22 -9.56 -47.14 12.01
CA GLU A 22 -10.36 -46.50 10.98
C GLU A 22 -9.39 -45.99 9.92
N GLN A 23 -9.30 -46.73 8.81
CA GLN A 23 -8.46 -46.30 7.71
C GLN A 23 -9.12 -45.06 7.13
N PRO A 24 -8.37 -43.96 6.98
CA PRO A 24 -8.89 -42.81 6.27
C PRO A 24 -9.38 -43.27 4.89
N SER A 25 -10.45 -42.65 4.40
CA SER A 25 -10.92 -42.90 3.05
C SER A 25 -9.75 -42.76 2.06
N LEU A 26 -9.76 -43.55 0.98
CA LEU A 26 -8.70 -43.49 -0.04
C LEU A 26 -8.44 -42.06 -0.53
N ASP A 27 -9.50 -41.24 -0.58
CA ASP A 27 -9.46 -39.86 -1.04
C ASP A 27 -9.25 -38.82 0.08
N PHE A 28 -8.96 -39.25 1.32
CA PHE A 28 -8.84 -38.34 2.47
C PHE A 28 -7.75 -37.29 2.24
N THR A 29 -6.58 -37.73 1.78
CA THR A 29 -5.45 -36.84 1.48
C THR A 29 -5.80 -35.87 0.37
N ASP A 30 -6.46 -36.34 -0.69
CA ASP A 30 -6.84 -35.49 -1.82
C ASP A 30 -7.89 -34.45 -1.42
N ASN A 31 -8.85 -34.83 -0.59
CA ASN A 31 -9.90 -33.93 -0.11
C ASN A 31 -9.35 -32.87 0.86
N VAL A 32 -8.44 -33.27 1.75
CA VAL A 32 -7.73 -32.36 2.66
C VAL A 32 -6.82 -31.42 1.87
N MET A 33 -6.05 -31.93 0.90
CA MET A 33 -5.14 -31.11 0.10
C MET A 33 -5.90 -30.12 -0.79
N SER A 34 -7.02 -30.54 -1.37
CA SER A 34 -7.96 -29.67 -2.11
C SER A 34 -8.44 -28.50 -1.26
N GLU A 35 -8.87 -28.77 -0.02
CA GLU A 35 -9.38 -27.72 0.86
C GLU A 35 -8.26 -26.78 1.36
N ILE A 36 -7.06 -27.31 1.57
CA ILE A 36 -5.86 -26.50 1.87
C ILE A 36 -5.44 -25.64 0.67
N GLU A 37 -5.57 -26.15 -0.56
CA GLU A 37 -5.25 -25.41 -1.79
C GLU A 37 -6.25 -24.26 -2.03
N VAL A 38 -7.53 -24.47 -1.71
CA VAL A 38 -8.56 -23.42 -1.75
C VAL A 38 -8.31 -22.35 -0.69
N LEU A 39 -7.95 -22.74 0.53
CA LEU A 39 -7.61 -21.81 1.62
C LEU A 39 -6.31 -21.03 1.34
N SER A 40 -5.31 -21.66 0.74
CA SER A 40 -4.05 -21.02 0.37
C SER A 40 -4.19 -20.10 -0.86
N THR A 41 -5.04 -20.47 -1.82
CA THR A 41 -5.45 -19.60 -2.93
C THR A 41 -6.27 -18.40 -2.46
N SER A 42 -7.12 -18.58 -1.44
CA SER A 42 -7.85 -17.49 -0.78
C SER A 42 -6.90 -16.55 -0.01
N LYS A 43 -5.84 -17.11 0.56
CA LYS A 43 -4.68 -16.37 1.09
C LYS A 43 -3.69 -15.99 -0.04
N ASN A 44 -4.19 -15.67 -1.23
CA ASN A 44 -3.43 -14.80 -2.11
C ASN A 44 -3.22 -13.51 -1.32
N ILE A 45 -1.98 -13.25 -0.95
CA ILE A 45 -1.55 -12.02 -0.31
C ILE A 45 -1.81 -10.96 -1.38
N ILE A 46 -3.03 -10.42 -1.42
CA ILE A 46 -3.38 -9.37 -2.37
C ILE A 46 -2.54 -8.19 -1.93
N TYR A 47 -1.38 -8.04 -2.57
CA TYR A 47 -0.50 -6.89 -2.45
C TYR A 47 -1.29 -5.70 -2.96
N LYS A 48 -2.07 -5.12 -2.05
CA LYS A 48 -2.80 -3.90 -2.30
C LYS A 48 -1.75 -2.83 -2.60
N PRO A 49 -1.82 -2.16 -3.76
CA PRO A 49 -0.80 -1.20 -4.12
C PRO A 49 -0.69 -0.16 -3.00
N LEU A 50 0.51 -0.02 -2.43
CA LEU A 50 0.80 0.87 -1.27
C LEU A 50 0.27 2.29 -1.47
N ILE A 51 0.22 2.72 -2.74
CA ILE A 51 -0.43 3.95 -3.16
C ILE A 51 -1.43 3.60 -4.26
N PRO A 52 -2.73 3.76 -4.01
CA PRO A 52 -3.76 3.53 -5.02
C PRO A 52 -3.71 4.62 -6.10
N ASN A 53 -4.15 4.27 -7.31
CA ASN A 53 -3.96 5.09 -8.52
C ASN A 53 -4.55 6.51 -8.43
N TYR A 54 -5.55 6.74 -7.57
CA TYR A 54 -6.12 8.07 -7.36
C TYR A 54 -5.18 9.06 -6.66
N VAL A 55 -4.25 8.57 -5.84
CA VAL A 55 -3.29 9.43 -5.10
C VAL A 55 -2.25 10.04 -6.05
N TRP A 56 -1.93 9.35 -7.15
CA TRP A 56 -1.08 9.92 -8.20
C TRP A 56 -1.71 11.13 -8.88
N TRP A 57 -3.02 11.06 -9.13
CA TRP A 57 -3.78 12.19 -9.64
C TRP A 57 -3.83 13.35 -8.63
N LEU A 58 -3.98 13.05 -7.34
CA LEU A 58 -3.96 14.05 -6.28
C LEU A 58 -2.60 14.76 -6.18
N ILE A 59 -1.49 14.01 -6.25
CA ILE A 59 -0.13 14.58 -6.26
C ILE A 59 0.09 15.46 -7.48
N ALA A 60 -0.29 14.98 -8.67
CA ALA A 60 -0.17 15.75 -9.91
C ALA A 60 -0.98 17.06 -9.84
N ALA A 61 -2.23 16.99 -9.35
CA ALA A 61 -3.08 18.15 -9.17
C ALA A 61 -2.51 19.14 -8.14
N SER A 62 -1.96 18.65 -7.02
CA SER A 62 -1.32 19.48 -6.01
C SER A 62 -0.10 20.20 -6.56
N PHE A 63 0.73 19.51 -7.33
CA PHE A 63 1.90 20.12 -7.97
C PHE A 63 1.48 21.18 -8.98
N LEU A 64 0.50 20.86 -9.83
CA LEU A 64 -0.01 21.78 -10.83
C LEU A 64 -0.63 23.04 -10.20
N GLY A 65 -1.35 22.89 -9.09
CA GLY A 65 -1.90 24.00 -8.30
C GLY A 65 -0.82 24.91 -7.71
N LEU A 66 0.27 24.32 -7.21
CA LEU A 66 1.41 25.09 -6.70
C LEU A 66 2.06 25.91 -7.82
N VAL A 67 2.30 25.28 -8.98
CA VAL A 67 2.88 25.92 -10.17
C VAL A 67 2.00 27.08 -10.66
N THR A 68 0.69 26.88 -10.74
CA THR A 68 -0.24 27.95 -11.16
C THR A 68 -0.29 29.10 -10.17
N TYR A 69 -0.28 28.82 -8.87
CA TYR A 69 -0.23 29.86 -7.83
C TYR A 69 1.02 30.74 -7.93
N ILE A 70 2.18 30.14 -8.22
CA ILE A 70 3.45 30.87 -8.39
C ILE A 70 3.42 31.76 -9.63
N ILE A 71 2.84 31.28 -10.74
CA ILE A 71 2.70 32.06 -11.97
C ILE A 71 1.74 33.25 -11.73
N ALA A 72 0.65 33.05 -11.00
CA ALA A 72 -0.34 34.09 -10.70
C ALA A 72 0.18 35.18 -9.74
N GLN A 73 1.14 34.87 -8.87
CA GLN A 73 1.75 35.82 -7.93
C GLN A 73 2.85 36.70 -8.53
N LYS A 74 3.30 36.44 -9.77
CA LYS A 74 4.35 37.28 -10.37
C LYS A 74 3.79 38.69 -10.64
N PRO A 75 4.41 39.77 -10.14
CA PRO A 75 4.13 41.10 -10.63
C PRO A 75 4.47 41.14 -12.12
N HIS A 76 3.68 41.86 -12.91
CA HIS A 76 3.87 42.06 -14.35
C HIS A 76 5.31 42.54 -14.66
N THR A 77 6.24 41.61 -14.79
CA THR A 77 7.58 41.84 -15.31
C THR A 77 7.62 41.18 -16.66
N ASN A 78 7.90 42.00 -17.66
CA ASN A 78 7.82 41.88 -19.12
C ASN A 78 8.68 40.73 -19.67
N SER A 79 8.53 39.52 -19.11
CA SER A 79 9.21 38.32 -19.54
C SER A 79 8.31 37.60 -20.53
N SER A 80 8.69 37.74 -21.80
CA SER A 80 8.03 37.34 -23.05
C SER A 80 7.65 35.85 -23.20
N LEU A 81 7.76 35.04 -22.14
CA LEU A 81 7.48 33.60 -22.19
C LEU A 81 6.02 33.25 -21.83
N PHE A 82 5.21 34.20 -21.33
CA PHE A 82 3.84 33.95 -20.88
C PHE A 82 2.76 34.88 -21.47
N ASP A 83 3.11 35.77 -22.41
CA ASP A 83 2.18 36.76 -23.00
C ASP A 83 0.98 36.16 -23.77
N GLY A 84 0.96 34.85 -24.03
CA GLY A 84 -0.15 34.17 -24.71
C GLY A 84 -1.22 33.57 -23.79
N LEU A 85 -0.98 33.51 -22.48
CA LEU A 85 -1.87 32.83 -21.52
C LEU A 85 -2.73 33.85 -20.78
N ASN A 86 -3.72 34.42 -21.48
CA ASN A 86 -4.80 35.21 -20.87
C ASN A 86 -5.71 34.28 -20.05
N LEU A 87 -5.28 33.94 -18.84
CA LEU A 87 -6.10 33.24 -17.85
C LEU A 87 -7.01 34.24 -17.13
N PRO A 88 -8.33 34.00 -17.06
CA PRO A 88 -9.25 34.90 -16.37
C PRO A 88 -8.95 34.95 -14.86
N GLU A 89 -8.77 36.16 -14.34
CA GLU A 89 -8.30 36.50 -12.99
C GLU A 89 -9.19 35.98 -11.83
N GLY A 90 -10.36 35.40 -12.13
CA GLY A 90 -11.32 34.94 -11.13
C GLY A 90 -11.24 33.45 -10.75
N MET A 91 -10.52 32.61 -11.49
CA MET A 91 -10.59 31.15 -11.30
C MET A 91 -9.54 30.57 -10.34
N LEU A 92 -8.48 31.34 -10.00
CA LEU A 92 -7.31 30.83 -9.29
C LEU A 92 -7.21 31.22 -7.81
N ASN A 93 -8.26 31.82 -7.21
CA ASN A 93 -8.23 32.30 -5.83
C ASN A 93 -9.18 31.55 -4.86
N PRO A 94 -9.03 30.23 -4.63
CA PRO A 94 -9.75 29.55 -3.55
C PRO A 94 -9.26 29.94 -2.14
N PHE A 95 -8.13 30.66 -2.03
CA PHE A 95 -7.49 31.04 -0.76
C PHE A 95 -7.35 32.57 -0.57
N GLY A 96 -8.24 33.38 -1.15
CA GLY A 96 -8.14 34.85 -1.21
C GLY A 96 -8.05 35.63 0.12
N GLY A 97 -8.02 34.95 1.28
CA GLY A 97 -7.79 35.55 2.60
C GLY A 97 -6.43 35.24 3.24
N PHE A 98 -5.59 34.40 2.63
CA PHE A 98 -4.33 33.95 3.24
C PHE A 98 -3.13 34.65 2.58
N SER A 99 -2.87 35.91 2.96
CA SER A 99 -1.72 36.67 2.48
C SER A 99 -0.43 36.27 3.21
N ILE A 100 0.23 35.21 2.73
CA ILE A 100 1.54 34.80 3.24
C ILE A 100 2.62 35.65 2.55
N ASN A 101 3.26 36.55 3.31
CA ASN A 101 4.39 37.34 2.82
C ASN A 101 5.67 36.48 2.88
N LEU A 102 5.93 35.71 1.81
CA LEU A 102 7.16 34.93 1.66
C LEU A 102 8.21 35.76 0.91
N SER A 103 9.47 35.70 1.33
CA SER A 103 10.58 36.24 0.55
C SER A 103 10.80 35.40 -0.73
N ASN A 104 11.34 36.02 -1.78
CA ASN A 104 11.59 35.33 -3.05
C ASN A 104 12.42 34.05 -2.87
N SER A 105 13.46 34.08 -2.02
CA SER A 105 14.28 32.89 -1.73
C SER A 105 13.50 31.80 -1.00
N MET A 106 12.65 32.16 -0.05
CA MET A 106 11.79 31.23 0.68
C MET A 106 10.78 30.55 -0.25
N MET A 107 10.21 31.31 -1.20
CA MET A 107 9.29 30.80 -2.20
C MET A 107 9.96 29.76 -3.10
N TYR A 108 11.15 30.04 -3.64
CA TYR A 108 11.91 29.06 -4.43
C TYR A 108 12.29 27.82 -3.62
N ALA A 109 12.65 27.99 -2.34
CA ALA A 109 12.99 26.88 -1.45
C ALA A 109 11.78 25.94 -1.21
N VAL A 110 10.60 26.50 -0.97
CA VAL A 110 9.35 25.72 -0.78
C VAL A 110 9.00 24.93 -2.02
N VAL A 111 9.16 25.53 -3.21
CA VAL A 111 8.91 24.86 -4.49
C VAL A 111 9.86 23.69 -4.70
N LEU A 112 11.16 23.93 -4.48
CA LEU A 112 12.18 22.90 -4.62
C LEU A 112 11.93 21.76 -3.63
N LEU A 113 11.57 22.07 -2.39
CA LEU A 113 11.20 21.09 -1.37
C LEU A 113 9.97 20.27 -1.81
N ALA A 114 8.93 20.91 -2.33
CA ALA A 114 7.74 20.21 -2.83
C ALA A 114 8.08 19.25 -3.97
N ILE A 115 8.92 19.66 -4.93
CA ILE A 115 9.43 18.80 -6.01
C ILE A 115 10.21 17.62 -5.41
N MET A 116 11.10 17.89 -4.47
CA MET A 116 11.93 16.87 -3.84
C MET A 116 11.08 15.81 -3.15
N VAL A 117 10.06 16.22 -2.38
CA VAL A 117 9.11 15.31 -1.72
C VAL A 117 8.31 14.50 -2.75
N CYS A 118 7.86 15.14 -3.84
CA CYS A 118 7.16 14.44 -4.92
C CYS A 118 8.00 13.34 -5.58
N ILE A 119 9.33 13.50 -5.62
CA ILE A 119 10.26 12.49 -6.15
C ILE A 119 10.64 11.46 -5.09
N GLN A 120 10.80 11.87 -3.84
CA GLN A 120 11.18 10.98 -2.73
C GLN A 120 10.10 9.93 -2.42
N VAL A 121 8.84 10.33 -2.41
CA VAL A 121 7.71 9.43 -2.10
C VAL A 121 7.65 8.21 -3.05
N PRO A 122 7.71 8.35 -4.39
CA PRO A 122 7.71 7.19 -5.29
C PRO A 122 9.00 6.38 -5.22
N LEU A 123 10.17 6.98 -4.98
CA LEU A 123 11.42 6.26 -4.77
C LEU A 123 11.36 5.35 -3.53
N LEU A 124 10.86 5.89 -2.42
CA LEU A 124 10.68 5.11 -1.18
C LEU A 124 9.66 3.99 -1.38
N LYS A 125 8.54 4.29 -2.07
CA LYS A 125 7.53 3.29 -2.43
C LYS A 125 8.17 2.14 -3.21
N GLN A 126 8.93 2.44 -4.27
CA GLN A 126 9.57 1.43 -5.10
C GLN A 126 10.59 0.59 -4.32
N TYR A 127 11.30 1.18 -3.37
CA TYR A 127 12.23 0.47 -2.50
C TYR A 127 11.53 -0.53 -1.58
N PHE A 128 10.42 -0.13 -0.94
CA PHE A 128 9.65 -1.00 -0.06
C PHE A 128 8.89 -2.09 -0.83
N ASP A 129 8.31 -1.77 -1.99
CA ASP A 129 7.63 -2.74 -2.85
C ASP A 129 8.58 -3.89 -3.26
N LYS A 130 9.86 -3.58 -3.56
CA LYS A 130 10.88 -4.59 -3.88
C LYS A 130 11.30 -5.44 -2.67
N ARG A 131 11.25 -4.88 -1.46
CA ARG A 131 11.64 -5.59 -0.23
C ARG A 131 10.54 -6.52 0.28
N MET A 132 9.27 -6.16 0.06
CA MET A 132 8.12 -6.93 0.52
C MET A 132 7.57 -7.91 -0.53
N ALA A 133 8.13 -7.95 -1.74
CA ALA A 133 7.81 -8.93 -2.77
C ALA A 133 8.65 -10.23 -2.67
N ILE A 134 9.26 -10.50 -1.51
CA ILE A 134 9.93 -11.76 -1.14
C ILE A 134 8.99 -12.48 -0.17
#